data_AF-A0AB34G9J0-F1
#
_entry.id   AF-A0AB34G9J0-F1
#
_cell.length_a   1.000
_cell.length_b   1.000
_cell.length_c   1.000
_cell.angle_alpha   90.00
_cell.angle_beta   90.00
_cell.angle_gamma   90.00
#
_symmetry.space_group_name_H-M   'P 1'
#
loop_
_entity.id
_entity.type
_entity.pdbx_description
1 polymer ?
#
loop_
_entity_poly.entity_id
_entity_poly.type
_entity_poly.pdbx_seq_one_letter_code
_entity_poly.pdbx_strand_id
1 'polypeptide(L)'
;MTSVPVAAYFENFLGPWKPVEASDGEYYTLALPMGDVPMDGISVADVGEVICCIFNLPEKFVGKAVGLSAEALTEQQYADVLSKGLGKEVRDAEITLEAYEKLEFPAAKEMANMCHFYQMKPDRDIKLTHRLNPKVKSFSQFISKNQSALKGI
;
A
#
# COMPACT_ATOMS: atom_id res chain seq x y z
N MET A 1 13.16 23.61 2.49
CA MET A 1 13.09 22.14 2.55
C MET A 1 11.91 21.68 1.70
N THR A 2 12.03 20.54 1.04
CA THR A 2 10.90 19.84 0.40
C THR A 2 10.61 18.58 1.20
N SER A 3 9.36 18.35 1.57
CA SER A 3 8.93 17.14 2.27
C SER A 3 8.34 16.16 1.27
N VAL A 4 8.64 14.87 1.40
CA VAL A 4 8.18 13.82 0.49
C VAL A 4 7.52 12.70 1.30
N PRO A 5 6.29 12.92 1.83
CA PRO A 5 5.56 11.87 2.52
C PRO A 5 5.22 10.74 1.55
N VAL A 6 5.63 9.52 1.89
CA VAL A 6 5.45 8.34 1.03
C VAL A 6 4.23 7.55 1.51
N ALA A 7 3.41 7.07 0.57
CA ALA A 7 2.31 6.15 0.84
C ALA A 7 2.81 4.77 1.32
N ALA A 8 1.87 3.89 1.64
CA ALA A 8 2.17 2.53 2.08
C ALA A 8 3.00 1.78 1.02
N TYR A 9 3.98 1.01 1.48
CA TYR A 9 4.84 0.26 0.58
C TYR A 9 4.15 -1.00 0.10
N PHE A 10 4.17 -1.24 -1.21
CA PHE A 10 3.69 -2.51 -1.76
C PHE A 10 4.48 -3.72 -1.21
N GLU A 11 5.74 -3.49 -0.84
CA GLU A 11 6.60 -4.47 -0.19
C GLU A 11 6.03 -4.98 1.15
N ASN A 12 5.15 -4.22 1.82
CA ASN A 12 4.49 -4.67 3.04
C ASN A 12 3.62 -5.92 2.81
N PHE A 13 3.04 -6.07 1.62
CA PHE A 13 2.23 -7.25 1.25
C PHE A 13 3.08 -8.52 1.03
N LEU A 14 4.42 -8.40 0.99
CA LEU A 14 5.34 -9.52 0.99
C LEU A 14 5.85 -9.88 2.39
N GLY A 15 5.43 -9.13 3.42
CA GLY A 15 5.92 -9.28 4.79
C GLY A 15 4.79 -9.09 5.81
N PRO A 16 4.75 -7.96 6.54
CA PRO A 16 3.81 -7.76 7.65
C PRO A 16 2.33 -7.79 7.26
N TRP A 17 1.99 -7.50 6.00
CA TRP A 17 0.62 -7.49 5.48
C TRP A 17 0.39 -8.61 4.46
N LYS A 18 1.17 -9.69 4.55
CA LYS A 18 0.92 -10.87 3.74
C LYS A 18 -0.48 -11.44 4.04
N PRO A 19 -1.20 -11.97 3.04
CA PRO A 19 -2.44 -12.70 3.28
C PRO A 19 -2.26 -13.85 4.27
N VAL A 20 -3.24 -14.03 5.14
CA VAL A 20 -3.26 -15.11 6.14
C VAL A 20 -4.31 -16.15 5.74
N GLU A 21 -3.94 -17.42 5.80
CA GLU A 21 -4.84 -18.53 5.49
C GLU A 21 -6.04 -18.54 6.45
N ALA A 22 -7.24 -18.70 5.90
CA ALA A 22 -8.46 -18.82 6.68
C ALA A 22 -8.49 -20.16 7.45
N SER A 23 -9.35 -20.25 8.48
CA SER A 23 -9.43 -21.43 9.35
C SER A 23 -9.82 -22.73 8.62
N ASP A 24 -10.48 -22.62 7.47
CA ASP A 24 -10.88 -23.76 6.63
C ASP A 24 -9.82 -24.14 5.57
N GLY A 25 -8.76 -23.33 5.39
CA GLY A 25 -7.71 -23.54 4.40
C GLY A 25 -8.15 -23.33 2.94
N GLU A 26 -9.37 -22.83 2.69
CA GLU A 26 -9.89 -22.68 1.33
C GLU A 26 -9.49 -21.35 0.67
N TYR A 27 -9.29 -20.29 1.47
CA TYR A 27 -8.95 -18.96 1.01
C TYR A 27 -8.00 -18.24 1.99
N TYR A 28 -7.51 -17.07 1.59
CA TYR A 28 -6.68 -16.19 2.39
C TYR A 28 -7.41 -14.89 2.66
N THR A 29 -7.00 -14.20 3.72
CA THR A 29 -7.56 -12.91 4.10
C THR A 29 -6.48 -11.85 4.17
N LEU A 30 -6.80 -10.67 3.65
CA LEU A 30 -6.12 -9.43 3.97
C LEU A 30 -6.90 -8.70 5.06
N ALA A 31 -6.20 -8.18 6.07
CA ALA A 31 -6.83 -7.67 7.28
C ALA A 31 -6.41 -6.23 7.60
N LEU A 32 -6.35 -5.32 6.62
CA LEU A 32 -6.16 -3.90 6.92
C LEU A 32 -7.52 -3.23 7.18
N PRO A 33 -7.70 -2.49 8.30
CA PRO A 33 -8.98 -1.89 8.65
C PRO A 33 -9.23 -0.59 7.86
N MET A 34 -9.38 -0.71 6.54
CA MET A 34 -9.60 0.41 5.61
C MET A 34 -11.08 0.65 5.27
N GLY A 35 -11.95 -0.35 5.49
CA GLY A 35 -13.33 -0.32 5.03
C GLY A 35 -13.40 -0.03 3.53
N ASP A 36 -14.38 0.77 3.11
CA ASP A 36 -14.55 1.13 1.69
C ASP A 36 -13.59 2.24 1.19
N VAL A 37 -12.67 2.72 2.04
CA VAL A 37 -11.77 3.83 1.67
C VAL A 37 -10.52 3.29 0.96
N PRO A 38 -10.23 3.71 -0.27
CA PRO A 38 -9.00 3.31 -0.95
C PRO A 38 -7.75 3.76 -0.20
N MET A 39 -6.78 2.86 -0.05
CA MET A 39 -5.47 3.13 0.53
C MET A 39 -4.44 3.37 -0.56
N ASP A 40 -3.81 4.54 -0.51
CA ASP A 40 -2.65 4.87 -1.34
C ASP A 40 -1.48 3.91 -1.12
N GLY A 41 -0.81 3.53 -2.20
CA GLY A 41 0.38 2.69 -2.14
C GLY A 41 1.38 2.97 -3.25
N ILE A 42 2.63 2.59 -3.02
CA ILE A 42 3.74 2.74 -3.97
C ILE A 42 4.82 1.67 -3.71
N SER A 43 5.52 1.21 -4.75
CA SER A 43 6.73 0.41 -4.54
C SER A 43 7.86 1.30 -4.05
N VAL A 44 8.51 0.95 -2.93
CA VAL A 44 9.63 1.73 -2.40
C VAL A 44 10.78 1.87 -3.41
N ALA A 45 10.93 0.89 -4.32
CA ALA A 45 11.93 0.91 -5.38
C ALA A 45 11.71 2.04 -6.41
N ASP A 46 10.49 2.56 -6.54
CA ASP A 46 10.14 3.62 -7.50
C ASP A 46 10.27 5.03 -6.90
N VAL A 47 10.46 5.15 -5.58
CA VAL A 47 10.57 6.43 -4.87
C VAL A 47 11.85 7.19 -5.25
N GLY A 48 12.96 6.48 -5.46
CA GLY A 48 14.26 7.10 -5.76
C GLY A 48 14.25 7.95 -7.03
N GLU A 49 13.59 7.46 -8.09
CA GLU A 49 13.47 8.19 -9.36
C GLU A 49 12.66 9.49 -9.18
N VAL A 50 11.56 9.42 -8.43
CA VAL A 50 10.72 10.59 -8.12
C VAL A 50 11.51 11.65 -7.35
N ILE A 51 12.27 11.23 -6.34
CA ILE A 51 13.12 12.13 -5.55
C ILE A 51 14.21 12.77 -6.42
N CYS A 52 14.83 12.01 -7.33
CA CYS A 52 15.81 12.53 -8.27
C CYS A 52 15.21 13.65 -9.15
N CYS A 53 14.00 13.43 -9.70
CA CYS A 53 13.29 14.44 -10.47
C CYS A 53 12.96 15.70 -9.65
N ILE A 54 12.57 15.55 -8.38
CA ILE A 54 12.32 16.67 -7.47
C ILE A 54 13.59 17.50 -7.25
N PHE A 55 14.74 16.85 -7.01
CA PHE A 55 16.00 17.55 -6.80
C PHE A 55 16.49 18.30 -8.04
N ASN A 56 16.18 17.81 -9.23
CA ASN A 56 16.51 18.48 -10.50
C ASN A 56 15.57 19.65 -10.84
N LEU A 57 14.54 19.91 -10.03
CA LEU A 57 13.55 20.98 -10.23
C LEU A 57 13.31 21.79 -8.93
N PRO A 58 14.36 22.31 -8.27
CA PRO A 58 14.24 22.92 -6.94
C PRO A 58 13.28 24.12 -6.92
N GLU A 59 13.27 24.93 -7.97
CA GLU A 59 12.39 26.10 -8.11
C GLU A 59 10.90 25.72 -8.09
N LYS A 60 10.56 24.48 -8.43
CA LYS A 60 9.18 23.99 -8.42
C LYS A 60 8.77 23.39 -7.08
N PHE A 61 9.70 22.90 -6.27
CA PHE A 61 9.39 22.03 -5.13
C PHE A 61 9.89 22.52 -3.77
N VAL A 62 10.81 23.48 -3.70
CA VAL A 62 11.25 24.06 -2.43
C VAL A 62 10.05 24.65 -1.68
N GLY A 63 9.89 24.29 -0.40
CA GLY A 63 8.80 24.75 0.45
C GLY A 63 7.50 23.95 0.32
N LYS A 64 7.46 22.90 -0.52
CA LYS A 64 6.29 22.06 -0.73
C LYS A 64 6.39 20.72 -0.01
N ALA A 65 5.23 20.14 0.30
CA ALA A 65 5.07 18.73 0.61
C ALA A 65 4.54 18.02 -0.64
N VAL A 66 5.16 16.92 -1.05
CA VAL A 66 4.78 16.15 -2.24
C VAL A 66 4.42 14.74 -1.81
N GLY A 67 3.13 14.47 -1.63
CA GLY A 67 2.61 13.17 -1.24
C GLY A 67 2.72 12.16 -2.38
N LEU A 68 3.58 11.14 -2.21
CA LEU A 68 3.82 10.13 -3.23
C LEU A 68 2.88 8.95 -3.11
N SER A 69 2.27 8.58 -4.23
CA SER A 69 1.41 7.42 -4.38
C SER A 69 1.40 6.97 -5.84
N ALA A 70 1.51 5.66 -6.09
CA ALA A 70 1.37 5.11 -7.43
C ALA A 70 -0.11 4.94 -7.81
N GLU A 71 -0.93 4.54 -6.85
CA GLU A 71 -2.38 4.38 -6.98
C GLU A 71 -3.02 4.25 -5.60
N ALA A 72 -4.35 4.31 -5.54
CA ALA A 72 -5.12 4.03 -4.35
C ALA A 72 -6.16 2.95 -4.66
N LEU A 73 -6.16 1.88 -3.86
CA LEU A 73 -7.03 0.71 -4.05
C LEU A 73 -7.78 0.42 -2.74
N THR A 74 -9.03 -0.04 -2.83
CA THR A 74 -9.73 -0.60 -1.67
C THR A 74 -9.07 -1.91 -1.25
N GLU A 75 -9.33 -2.37 -0.03
CA GLU A 75 -8.72 -3.63 0.42
C GLU A 75 -9.18 -4.83 -0.41
N GLN A 76 -10.44 -4.87 -0.80
CA GLN A 76 -10.93 -5.86 -1.76
C GLN A 76 -10.21 -5.79 -3.11
N GLN A 77 -9.85 -4.59 -3.61
CA GLN A 77 -9.08 -4.47 -4.85
C GLN A 77 -7.63 -4.96 -4.69
N TYR A 78 -6.98 -4.72 -3.55
CA TYR A 78 -5.69 -5.35 -3.22
C TYR A 78 -5.83 -6.88 -3.18
N ALA A 79 -6.88 -7.40 -2.54
CA ALA A 79 -7.18 -8.82 -2.46
C ALA A 79 -7.41 -9.45 -3.85
N ASP A 80 -8.14 -8.79 -4.75
CA ASP A 80 -8.36 -9.26 -6.12
C ASP A 80 -7.05 -9.38 -6.92
N VAL A 81 -6.15 -8.42 -6.75
CA VAL A 81 -4.83 -8.44 -7.41
C VAL A 81 -3.96 -9.57 -6.85
N LEU A 82 -3.96 -9.76 -5.53
CA LEU A 82 -3.24 -10.86 -4.89
C LEU A 82 -3.81 -12.21 -5.27
N SER A 83 -5.14 -12.33 -5.38
CA SER A 83 -5.80 -13.56 -5.82
C SER A 83 -5.30 -14.01 -7.19
N LYS A 84 -5.21 -13.06 -8.13
CA LYS A 84 -4.65 -13.29 -9.46
C LYS A 84 -3.17 -13.65 -9.40
N GLY A 85 -2.41 -13.05 -8.49
CA GLY A 85 -0.97 -13.31 -8.33
C GLY A 85 -0.63 -14.65 -7.69
N LEU A 86 -1.45 -15.09 -6.72
CA LEU A 86 -1.29 -16.33 -5.96
C LEU A 86 -1.92 -17.53 -6.66
N GLY A 87 -2.95 -17.31 -7.47
CA GLY A 87 -3.79 -18.38 -8.01
C GLY A 87 -4.67 -19.05 -6.95
N LYS A 88 -4.81 -18.42 -5.78
CA LYS A 88 -5.70 -18.81 -4.68
C LYS A 88 -6.58 -17.61 -4.33
N GLU A 89 -7.76 -17.86 -3.78
CA GLU A 89 -8.67 -16.79 -3.41
C GLU A 89 -8.14 -16.00 -2.21
N VAL A 90 -8.15 -14.68 -2.32
CA VAL A 90 -7.84 -13.74 -1.24
C VAL A 90 -9.05 -12.81 -1.08
N ARG A 91 -9.50 -12.60 0.15
CA ARG A 91 -10.64 -11.75 0.49
C ARG A 91 -10.24 -10.65 1.46
N ASP A 92 -10.97 -9.55 1.45
CA ASP A 92 -10.97 -8.61 2.57
C ASP A 92 -11.56 -9.31 3.81
N ALA A 93 -10.88 -9.21 4.95
CA ALA A 93 -11.37 -9.69 6.24
C ALA A 93 -12.46 -8.79 6.82
N GLU A 94 -12.64 -7.59 6.27
CA GLU A 94 -13.57 -6.55 6.73
C GLU A 94 -13.37 -6.19 8.22
N ILE A 95 -12.12 -6.30 8.69
CA ILE A 95 -11.80 -6.06 10.10
C ILE A 95 -11.99 -4.57 10.44
N THR A 96 -12.66 -4.30 11.56
CA THR A 96 -12.86 -2.92 12.02
C THR A 96 -11.60 -2.38 12.69
N LEU A 97 -11.46 -1.05 12.75
CA LEU A 97 -10.37 -0.40 13.49
C LEU A 97 -10.31 -0.84 14.96
N GLU A 98 -11.46 -0.95 15.62
CA GLU A 98 -11.56 -1.37 17.02
C GLU A 98 -11.12 -2.83 17.21
N ALA A 99 -11.46 -3.72 16.27
CA ALA A 99 -11.03 -5.11 16.31
C ALA A 99 -9.52 -5.22 16.04
N TYR A 100 -9.00 -4.44 15.09
CA TYR A 100 -7.58 -4.45 14.74
C TYR A 100 -6.69 -3.94 15.90
N GLU A 101 -7.10 -2.89 16.62
CA GLU A 101 -6.36 -2.37 17.78
C GLU A 101 -6.22 -3.41 18.91
N LYS A 102 -7.15 -4.37 18.99
CA LYS A 102 -7.15 -5.44 20.02
C LYS A 102 -6.29 -6.65 19.64
N LEU A 103 -5.68 -6.67 18.45
CA LEU A 103 -4.81 -7.77 18.04
C LEU A 103 -3.54 -7.81 18.89
N GLU A 104 -3.11 -9.03 19.26
CA GLU A 104 -2.00 -9.24 20.20
C GLU A 104 -0.62 -9.23 19.53
N PHE A 105 -0.35 -8.26 18.65
CA PHE A 105 0.98 -8.08 18.06
C PHE A 105 1.56 -6.68 18.37
N PRO A 106 2.90 -6.55 18.44
CA PRO A 106 3.53 -5.26 18.68
C PRO A 106 3.14 -4.23 17.59
N ALA A 107 2.73 -3.03 18.01
CA ALA A 107 2.29 -1.94 17.14
C ALA A 107 0.86 -2.05 16.54
N ALA A 108 0.01 -2.96 17.03
CA ALA A 108 -1.39 -3.06 16.58
C ALA A 108 -2.16 -1.74 16.70
N LYS A 109 -1.98 -1.02 17.83
CA LYS A 109 -2.59 0.29 18.07
C LYS A 109 -2.08 1.38 17.12
N GLU A 110 -0.78 1.45 16.90
CA GLU A 110 -0.16 2.40 15.98
C GLU A 110 -0.62 2.16 14.54
N MET A 111 -0.76 0.89 14.15
CA MET A 111 -1.23 0.50 12.83
C MET A 111 -2.73 0.79 12.64
N ALA A 112 -3.56 0.54 13.65
CA ALA A 112 -4.97 0.98 13.64
C ALA A 112 -5.07 2.51 13.47
N ASN A 113 -4.27 3.28 14.21
CA ASN A 113 -4.24 4.74 14.07
C ASN A 113 -3.76 5.19 12.68
N MET A 114 -2.78 4.48 12.10
CA MET A 114 -2.32 4.75 10.73
C MET A 114 -3.43 4.49 9.71
N CYS A 115 -4.15 3.37 9.80
CA CYS A 115 -5.29 3.07 8.93
C CYS A 115 -6.42 4.08 9.12
N HIS A 116 -6.70 4.50 10.36
CA HIS A 116 -7.65 5.58 10.62
C HIS A 116 -7.23 6.88 9.92
N PHE A 117 -5.95 7.24 9.96
CA PHE A 117 -5.43 8.38 9.21
C PHE A 117 -5.59 8.21 7.69
N TYR A 118 -5.34 7.02 7.14
CA TYR A 118 -5.59 6.74 5.72
C TYR A 118 -7.08 6.85 5.34
N GLN A 119 -8.01 6.43 6.22
CA GLN A 119 -9.45 6.63 6.01
C GLN A 119 -9.83 8.11 5.89
N MET A 120 -9.04 9.02 6.49
CA MET A 120 -9.20 10.47 6.35
C MET A 120 -8.65 11.04 5.03
N LYS A 121 -8.20 10.19 4.10
CA LYS A 121 -7.72 10.53 2.75
C LYS A 121 -6.60 11.57 2.78
N PRO A 122 -5.41 11.20 3.30
CA PRO A 122 -4.28 12.11 3.38
C PRO A 122 -3.88 12.59 1.98
N ASP A 123 -3.32 13.80 1.89
CA ASP A 123 -2.95 14.38 0.60
C ASP A 123 -1.87 13.54 -0.10
N ARG A 124 -2.21 13.06 -1.30
CA ARG A 124 -1.38 12.22 -2.18
C ARG A 124 -1.67 12.62 -3.62
N ASP A 125 -0.62 12.89 -4.39
CA ASP A 125 -0.75 13.30 -5.79
C ASP A 125 -0.25 12.20 -6.72
N ILE A 126 -1.17 11.28 -7.04
CA ILE A 126 -0.92 10.17 -7.98
C ILE A 126 -0.50 10.71 -9.34
N LYS A 127 -1.17 11.74 -9.86
CA LYS A 127 -0.88 12.30 -11.19
C LYS A 127 0.52 12.90 -11.24
N LEU A 128 0.92 13.64 -10.22
CA LEU A 128 2.27 14.18 -10.12
C LEU A 128 3.31 13.08 -9.94
N THR A 129 3.03 12.06 -9.13
CA THR A 129 3.93 10.90 -8.96
C THR A 129 4.22 10.22 -10.30
N HIS A 130 3.20 9.97 -11.11
CA HIS A 130 3.35 9.42 -12.47
C HIS A 130 4.05 10.38 -13.44
N ARG A 131 3.87 11.70 -13.29
CA ARG A 131 4.62 12.68 -14.10
C ARG A 131 6.11 12.71 -13.75
N LEU A 132 6.43 12.57 -12.47
CA LEU A 132 7.81 12.56 -11.97
C LEU A 132 8.50 11.22 -12.25
N ASN A 133 7.78 10.11 -12.20
CA ASN A 133 8.26 8.80 -12.61
C ASN A 133 7.21 8.07 -13.47
N PRO A 134 7.27 8.19 -14.81
CA PRO A 134 6.34 7.50 -15.71
C PRO A 134 6.43 5.96 -15.69
N LYS A 135 7.44 5.41 -15.01
CA LYS A 135 7.66 3.96 -14.85
C LYS A 135 7.25 3.46 -13.46
N VAL A 136 6.60 4.29 -12.64
CA VAL A 136 6.07 3.89 -11.33
C VAL A 136 5.12 2.71 -11.54
N LYS A 137 5.31 1.65 -10.77
CA LYS A 137 4.53 0.42 -10.94
C LYS A 137 3.17 0.55 -10.29
N SER A 138 2.15 -0.01 -10.93
CA SER A 138 0.94 -0.40 -10.21
C SER A 138 1.24 -1.58 -9.27
N PHE A 139 0.39 -1.79 -8.28
CA PHE A 139 0.35 -2.94 -7.41
C PHE A 139 0.25 -4.24 -8.21
N SER A 140 -0.56 -4.28 -9.28
CA SER A 140 -0.63 -5.46 -10.16
C SER A 140 0.69 -5.77 -10.86
N GLN A 141 1.41 -4.75 -11.33
CA GLN A 141 2.75 -4.92 -11.91
C GLN A 141 3.77 -5.33 -10.85
N PHE A 142 3.67 -4.77 -9.64
CA PHE A 142 4.51 -5.14 -8.50
C PHE A 142 4.32 -6.61 -8.12
N ILE A 143 3.08 -7.07 -7.93
CA ILE A 143 2.76 -8.45 -7.57
C ILE A 143 3.21 -9.42 -8.66
N SER A 144 2.96 -9.10 -9.93
CA SER A 144 3.45 -9.91 -11.07
C SER A 144 4.98 -10.09 -11.05
N LYS A 145 5.73 -9.03 -10.73
CA LYS A 145 7.19 -9.10 -10.64
C LYS A 145 7.69 -9.86 -9.41
N ASN A 146 6.91 -9.94 -8.34
CA ASN A 146 7.31 -10.52 -7.05
C ASN A 146 6.59 -11.84 -6.72
N GLN A 147 6.02 -12.52 -7.72
CA GLN A 147 5.30 -13.79 -7.52
C GLN A 147 6.10 -14.85 -6.75
N SER A 148 7.42 -14.92 -6.92
CA SER A 148 8.26 -15.88 -6.20
C SER A 148 8.25 -15.67 -4.68
N ALA A 149 8.16 -14.42 -4.21
CA ALA A 149 8.06 -14.11 -2.78
C ALA A 149 6.68 -14.47 -2.20
N LEU A 150 5.67 -14.58 -3.06
CA LEU A 150 4.30 -14.95 -2.70
C LEU A 150 4.07 -16.48 -2.68
N LYS A 151 4.93 -17.28 -3.33
CA LYS A 151 4.78 -18.75 -3.40
C LYS A 151 4.95 -19.48 -2.06
N GLY A 152 5.40 -18.79 -1.02
CA GLY A 152 5.48 -19.33 0.34
C GLY A 152 4.18 -19.21 1.14
N ILE A 153 3.08 -18.89 0.46
CA ILE A 153 1.73 -18.68 1.01
C ILE A 153 0.81 -19.85 0.63
#